data_AF-A0A8R2JUT7-F1
#
_entry.id   AF-A0A8R2JUT7-F1
#
_cell.length_a   1.000
_cell.length_b   1.000
_cell.length_c   1.000
_cell.angle_alpha   90.00
_cell.angle_beta   90.00
_cell.angle_gamma   90.00
#
_symmetry.space_group_name_H-M   'P 1'
#
loop_
_entity.id
_entity.type
_entity.pdbx_description
1 polymer ?
#
loop_
_entity_poly.entity_id
_entity_poly.type
_entity_poly.pdbx_seq_one_letter_code
_entity_poly.pdbx_strand_id
1 'polypeptide(L)' 'MDITEKVLEKLQIQVLKDGSCDCNDEECIGCFWPCESCQSNKCGHLCRINRGWKYEVWERQGRSDK' A
#
# COMPACT_ATOMS: atom_id res chain seq x y z
N MET A 1 6.21 -3.69 19.31
CA MET A 1 7.04 -2.98 18.33
C MET A 1 8.27 -3.80 18.05
N ASP A 2 8.41 -4.24 16.81
CA ASP A 2 9.58 -4.99 16.35
C ASP A 2 10.84 -4.12 16.43
N ILE A 3 12.01 -4.74 16.56
CA ILE A 3 13.33 -4.06 16.65
C ILE A 3 13.49 -3.08 15.49
N THR A 4 13.02 -3.47 14.31
CA THR A 4 13.05 -2.66 13.09
C THR A 4 12.25 -1.36 13.25
N GLU A 5 11.04 -1.41 13.81
CA GLU A 5 10.20 -0.22 14.06
C GLU A 5 10.87 0.75 15.04
N LYS A 6 11.51 0.23 16.09
CA LYS A 6 12.24 1.04 17.08
C LYS A 6 13.47 1.72 16.47
N VAL A 7 14.17 1.05 15.56
CA VAL A 7 15.32 1.60 14.83
C VAL A 7 14.87 2.72 13.90
N LEU A 8 13.75 2.51 13.19
CA LEU A 8 13.19 3.48 12.24
C LEU A 8 12.70 4.75 12.95
N GLU A 9 12.04 4.59 14.09
CA GLU A 9 11.63 5.71 14.97
C GLU A 9 12.83 6.49 15.50
N LYS A 10 13.89 5.79 15.98
CA LYS A 10 15.12 6.42 16.49
C LYS A 10 15.88 7.21 15.43
N LEU A 11 15.84 6.75 14.18
CA LEU A 11 16.53 7.39 13.07
C LEU A 11 15.70 8.50 12.41
N GLN A 12 14.49 8.78 12.92
CA GLN A 12 13.52 9.69 12.29
C GLN A 12 13.29 9.36 10.81
N ILE A 13 13.54 8.11 10.41
CA ILE A 13 13.26 7.64 9.07
C ILE A 13 11.76 7.44 9.03
N GLN A 14 11.08 8.35 8.33
CA GLN A 14 9.73 8.06 7.88
C GLN A 14 9.86 6.84 6.96
N VAL A 15 9.56 5.67 7.50
CA VAL A 15 9.13 4.56 6.67
C VAL A 15 8.02 5.16 5.85
N LEU A 16 8.24 5.33 4.54
CA LEU A 16 7.17 5.59 3.60
C LEU A 16 6.17 4.48 3.86
N LYS A 17 5.16 4.79 4.68
CA LYS A 17 4.18 3.82 5.13
C LYS A 17 3.51 3.43 3.85
N ASP A 18 3.91 2.27 3.34
CA ASP A 18 3.57 1.81 2.02
C ASP A 18 2.06 1.64 2.06
N GLY A 19 1.36 2.68 1.61
CA GLY A 19 -0.02 2.98 2.02
C GLY A 19 -0.96 1.83 1.67
N SER A 20 -2.20 1.87 2.17
CA SER A 20 -3.21 0.83 1.89
C SER A 20 -3.24 0.48 0.40
N CYS A 21 -3.21 -0.81 0.04
CA CYS A 21 -3.32 -1.25 -1.35
C CYS A 21 -4.76 -1.15 -1.84
N ASP A 22 -4.98 -0.88 -3.13
CA ASP A 22 -6.35 -0.86 -3.71
C ASP A 22 -7.00 -2.25 -3.73
N CYS A 23 -6.24 -3.32 -3.49
CA CYS A 23 -6.80 -4.67 -3.28
C CYS A 23 -7.43 -4.87 -1.89
N ASN A 24 -7.31 -3.87 -1.01
CA ASN A 24 -7.83 -3.84 0.36
C ASN A 24 -7.45 -5.06 1.21
N ASP A 25 -6.25 -5.57 0.98
CA ASP A 25 -5.62 -6.63 1.77
C ASP A 25 -4.52 -5.99 2.63
N GLU A 26 -4.64 -6.11 3.94
CA GLU A 26 -3.74 -5.49 4.92
C GLU A 26 -2.33 -6.08 4.87
N GLU A 27 -2.21 -7.34 4.43
CA GLU A 27 -0.94 -8.05 4.28
C GLU A 27 -0.35 -7.89 2.87
N CYS A 28 -0.97 -7.08 2.01
CA CYS A 28 -0.52 -6.87 0.65
C CYS A 28 0.88 -6.22 0.63
N ILE A 29 1.85 -6.96 0.08
CA ILE A 29 3.20 -6.47 -0.24
C ILE A 29 3.24 -5.61 -1.52
N GLY A 30 2.15 -5.59 -2.29
CA GLY A 30 2.03 -4.91 -3.58
C GLY A 30 1.33 -5.80 -4.61
N CYS A 31 0.40 -5.23 -5.38
CA CYS A 31 -0.33 -5.93 -6.45
C CYS A 31 0.06 -5.46 -7.86
N PHE A 32 0.80 -4.36 -7.95
CA PHE A 32 1.05 -3.65 -9.21
C PHE A 32 2.55 -3.41 -9.40
N TRP A 33 2.93 -3.00 -10.60
CA TRP A 33 4.29 -2.52 -10.90
C TRP A 33 4.62 -1.26 -10.08
N PRO A 34 5.91 -0.96 -9.83
CA PRO A 34 6.30 0.22 -9.09
C PRO A 34 5.71 1.48 -9.71
N CYS A 35 5.00 2.27 -8.92
CA CYS A 35 4.42 3.53 -9.37
C CYS A 35 5.49 4.49 -9.87
N GLU A 36 5.34 5.07 -11.06
CA GLU A 36 6.31 6.03 -11.59
C GLU A 36 6.42 7.30 -10.72
N SER A 37 5.36 7.67 -9.98
CA SER A 37 5.35 8.88 -9.15
C SER A 37 5.92 8.68 -7.74
N CYS A 38 5.76 7.49 -7.15
CA CYS A 38 6.12 7.26 -5.74
C CYS A 38 6.86 5.94 -5.46
N GLN A 39 7.14 5.16 -6.51
CA GLN A 39 7.85 3.88 -6.49
C GLN A 39 7.17 2.74 -5.71
N SER A 40 6.03 2.98 -5.05
CA SER A 40 5.25 1.94 -4.37
C SER A 40 4.62 0.95 -5.37
N ASN A 41 4.72 -0.35 -5.08
CA ASN A 41 4.01 -1.42 -5.78
C ASN A 41 2.54 -1.56 -5.37
N LYS A 42 2.10 -0.73 -4.43
CA LYS A 42 0.72 -0.79 -3.95
C LYS A 42 -0.20 0.05 -4.83
N CYS A 43 0.29 1.11 -5.49
CA CYS A 43 -0.57 2.00 -6.29
C CYS A 43 -1.29 1.23 -7.39
N GLY A 44 -2.57 1.52 -7.62
CA GLY A 44 -3.27 1.01 -8.80
C GLY A 44 -2.83 1.75 -10.07
N HIS A 45 -3.74 1.87 -11.04
CA HIS A 45 -3.50 2.66 -12.27
C HIS A 45 -3.13 4.15 -12.03
N LEU A 46 -3.51 4.71 -10.89
CA LEU A 46 -3.19 6.08 -10.49
C LEU A 46 -2.48 6.08 -9.13
N CYS A 47 -1.48 6.95 -8.99
CA CYS A 47 -0.73 7.13 -7.75
C CYS A 47 -1.67 7.51 -6.60
N ARG A 48 -1.49 6.89 -5.43
CA ARG A 48 -2.33 7.18 -4.26
C ARG A 48 -1.92 8.40 -3.45
N ILE A 49 -0.69 8.90 -3.60
CA ILE A 49 -0.21 10.03 -2.79
C ILE A 49 -1.06 11.30 -3.00
N ASN A 50 -1.58 11.53 -4.20
CA ASN A 50 -2.29 12.77 -4.55
C ASN A 50 -3.63 12.55 -5.25
N ARG A 51 -4.24 11.37 -5.14
CA ARG A 51 -5.57 11.17 -5.74
C ARG A 51 -6.65 11.81 -4.86
N GLY A 52 -7.54 12.58 -5.47
CA GLY A 52 -8.64 13.28 -4.78
C GLY A 52 -9.85 12.40 -4.43
N TRP A 53 -9.72 11.08 -4.52
CA TRP A 53 -10.82 10.14 -4.32
C TRP A 53 -10.32 8.84 -3.69
N LYS A 54 -11.22 8.12 -3.02
CA LYS A 54 -10.98 6.78 -2.48
C LYS A 54 -12.18 5.90 -2.83
N TYR A 55 -11.96 4.60 -3.00
CA TYR A 55 -13.08 3.67 -3.08
C TYR A 55 -13.76 3.61 -1.70
N GLU A 56 -15.08 3.80 -1.68
CA GLU A 56 -15.88 3.66 -0.47
C GLU A 56 -16.36 2.22 -0.30
N VAL A 57 -16.64 1.56 -1.42
CA VAL A 57 -17.09 0.18 -1.50
C VAL A 57 -16.31 -0.51 -2.61
N TRP A 58 -15.93 -1.76 -2.39
CA TRP A 58 -15.26 -2.61 -3.38
C TRP A 58 -15.83 -4.03 -3.30
N GLU A 59 -15.91 -4.69 -4.45
CA GLU A 59 -16.32 -6.09 -4.54
C GLU A 59 -15.18 -6.89 -5.17
N ARG A 60 -14.74 -7.96 -4.49
CA ARG A 60 -13.71 -8.85 -5.01
C ARG A 60 -14.35 -9.84 -5.98
N GLN A 61 -14.04 -9.73 -7.26
CA GLN A 61 -14.45 -10.74 -8.24
C GLN A 61 -13.37 -11.83 -8.36
N GLY A 62 -13.76 -13.10 -8.21
CA GLY A 62 -12.97 -14.24 -8.69
C GLY A 62 -11.81 -14.76 -7.83
N ARG A 63 -11.97 -14.92 -6.51
CA ARG A 63 -11.10 -15.81 -5.72
C ARG A 63 -11.90 -17.09 -5.43
N SER A 64 -11.55 -18.20 -6.07
CA SER A 64 -12.09 -19.50 -5.62
C SER A 64 -11.49 -19.81 -4.26
N ASP A 65 -12.32 -20.02 -3.24
CA ASP A 65 -11.93 -20.37 -1.87
C ASP A 65 -11.35 -21.80 -1.74
N LYS A 66 -10.65 -22.28 -2.78
CA LYS A 66 -10.03 -23.60 -2.79
C LYS A 66 -8.63 -23.57 -2.21
#